data_AF-A0A939W7W6-F1
#
_entry.id   AF-A0A939W7W6-F1
#
_cell.length_a   1.000
_cell.length_b   1.000
_cell.length_c   1.000
_cell.angle_alpha   90.00
_cell.angle_beta   90.00
_cell.angle_gamma   90.00
#
_symmetry.space_group_name_H-M   'P 1'
#
loop_
_entity.id
_entity.type
_entity.pdbx_description
1 polymer ?
#
loop_
_entity_poly.entity_id
_entity_poly.type
_entity_poly.pdbx_seq_one_letter_code
_entity_poly.pdbx_strand_id
1 'polypeptide(L)'
;MRSLCSALHYDYNGKLLLEEKGRLATSPNGNGGWFTSMEKAGLDKDLHLKNIKWINIFAVDNVLQRIADPAFIGATILGNYQSASKVVRKVEPMEKMGLLCLEDGKP
;
A
#
# COMPACT_ATOMS: atom_id res chain seq x y z
N MET A 1 4.81 7.73 -21.15
CA MET A 1 4.85 6.72 -20.07
C MET A 1 3.41 6.58 -19.56
N ARG A 2 2.68 5.52 -19.96
CA ARG A 2 1.30 5.34 -19.49
C ARG A 2 1.36 4.94 -18.01
N SER A 3 0.72 5.71 -17.14
CA SER A 3 0.57 5.37 -15.73
C SER A 3 -0.06 3.98 -15.61
N LEU A 4 0.63 3.05 -14.96
CA LEU A 4 0.14 1.69 -14.70
C LEU A 4 -1.03 1.69 -13.68
N CYS A 5 -1.24 2.82 -13.01
CA CYS A 5 -2.20 3.02 -11.93
C CYS A 5 -2.87 4.40 -12.03
N SER A 6 -3.84 4.54 -12.90
CA SER A 6 -4.69 5.73 -12.97
C SER A 6 -6.13 5.40 -12.58
N ALA A 7 -6.68 6.14 -11.64
CA ALA A 7 -8.11 6.23 -11.38
C ALA A 7 -8.67 7.42 -12.18
N LEU A 8 -9.86 7.24 -12.75
CA LEU A 8 -10.60 8.32 -13.41
C LEU A 8 -11.39 9.11 -12.39
N HIS A 9 -11.48 10.42 -12.56
CA HIS A 9 -12.34 11.27 -11.74
C HIS A 9 -13.71 11.39 -12.37
N TYR A 10 -14.74 11.46 -11.54
CA TYR A 10 -16.14 11.63 -11.95
C TYR A 10 -16.87 12.55 -10.99
N ASP A 11 -17.91 13.24 -11.47
CA ASP A 11 -18.82 14.04 -10.63
C ASP A 11 -19.80 13.16 -9.83
N TYR A 12 -20.61 13.77 -8.97
CA TYR A 12 -21.60 13.03 -8.17
C TYR A 12 -22.68 12.30 -9.00
N ASN A 13 -22.81 12.61 -10.30
CA ASN A 13 -23.70 11.93 -11.23
C ASN A 13 -22.99 10.83 -12.05
N GLY A 14 -21.72 10.55 -11.78
CA GLY A 14 -20.93 9.56 -12.49
C GLY A 14 -20.34 10.04 -13.81
N LYS A 15 -20.44 11.33 -14.14
CA LYS A 15 -19.86 11.86 -15.38
C LYS A 15 -18.36 12.07 -15.23
N LEU A 16 -17.59 11.51 -16.16
CA LEU A 16 -16.13 11.66 -16.16
C LEU A 16 -15.72 13.13 -16.28
N LEU A 17 -14.74 13.51 -15.45
CA LEU A 17 -14.17 14.85 -15.45
C LEU A 17 -13.05 14.94 -16.50
N LEU A 18 -12.93 16.13 -17.10
CA LEU A 18 -11.84 16.48 -18.01
C LEU A 18 -10.87 17.43 -17.30
N GLU A 19 -9.58 17.16 -17.40
CA GLU A 19 -8.51 18.06 -16.95
C GLU A 19 -8.34 19.22 -17.95
N GLU A 20 -8.43 18.90 -19.24
CA GLU A 20 -8.42 19.83 -20.35
C GLU A 20 -9.25 19.26 -21.51
N LYS A 21 -9.50 20.05 -22.55
CA LYS A 21 -10.29 19.60 -23.70
C LYS A 21 -9.64 18.36 -24.35
N GLY A 22 -10.34 17.23 -24.31
CA GLY A 22 -9.86 15.96 -24.86
C GLY A 22 -8.99 15.12 -23.92
N ARG A 23 -8.80 15.52 -22.66
CA ARG A 23 -8.02 14.77 -21.67
C ARG A 23 -8.80 14.54 -20.38
N LEU A 24 -8.92 13.28 -19.99
CA LEU A 24 -9.58 12.87 -18.75
C LEU A 24 -8.73 13.27 -17.53
N ALA A 25 -9.42 13.75 -16.50
CA ALA A 25 -8.80 13.98 -15.20
C ALA A 25 -8.52 12.63 -14.52
N THR A 26 -7.28 12.43 -14.08
CA THR A 26 -6.83 11.19 -13.44
C THR A 26 -5.93 11.45 -12.24
N SER A 27 -5.84 10.48 -11.35
CA SER A 27 -4.88 10.45 -10.24
C SER A 27 -4.36 9.03 -10.03
N PRO A 28 -3.31 8.81 -9.22
CA PRO A 28 -2.98 7.49 -8.72
C PRO A 28 -4.20 6.83 -8.06
N ASN A 29 -4.35 5.51 -8.20
CA ASN A 29 -5.49 4.75 -7.67
C ASN A 29 -5.38 4.39 -6.17
N GLY A 30 -4.62 5.18 -5.42
CA GLY A 30 -4.32 4.93 -4.01
C GLY A 30 -3.17 3.95 -3.77
N ASN A 31 -2.69 3.90 -2.53
CA ASN A 31 -1.58 3.04 -2.11
C ASN A 31 -1.86 1.54 -2.34
N GLY A 32 -3.09 1.08 -2.09
CA GLY A 32 -3.52 -0.29 -2.34
C GLY A 32 -3.37 -0.76 -3.80
N GLY A 33 -3.24 0.16 -4.76
CA GLY A 33 -2.99 -0.17 -6.16
C GLY A 33 -1.63 -0.84 -6.43
N TRP A 34 -0.71 -0.84 -5.45
CA TRP A 34 0.63 -1.40 -5.62
C TRP A 34 0.64 -2.90 -5.96
N PHE A 35 -0.33 -3.69 -5.46
CA PHE A 35 -0.46 -5.11 -5.81
C PHE A 35 -0.64 -5.29 -7.32
N THR A 36 -1.63 -4.61 -7.89
CA THR A 36 -1.90 -4.66 -9.35
C THR A 36 -0.77 -4.04 -10.17
N SER A 37 -0.07 -3.04 -9.63
CA SER A 37 1.11 -2.45 -10.28
C SER A 37 2.25 -3.47 -10.39
N MET A 38 2.50 -4.20 -9.30
CA MET A 38 3.56 -5.21 -9.22
C MET A 38 3.37 -6.29 -10.27
N GLU A 39 2.14 -6.81 -10.39
CA GLU A 39 1.77 -7.81 -11.41
C GLU A 39 1.89 -7.24 -12.84
N LYS A 40 1.33 -6.06 -13.11
CA LYS A 40 1.41 -5.44 -14.45
C LYS A 40 2.84 -5.13 -14.88
N ALA A 41 3.72 -4.83 -13.93
CA ALA A 41 5.14 -4.62 -14.16
C ALA A 41 5.94 -5.93 -14.29
N GLY A 42 5.32 -7.09 -14.05
CA GLY A 42 5.97 -8.40 -14.06
C GLY A 42 6.94 -8.61 -12.89
N LEU A 43 6.83 -7.81 -11.84
CA LEU A 43 7.71 -7.88 -10.67
C LEU A 43 7.36 -9.07 -9.77
N ASP A 44 6.12 -9.55 -9.81
CA ASP A 44 5.72 -10.82 -9.20
C ASP A 44 6.60 -11.98 -9.67
N LYS A 45 6.88 -12.05 -10.97
CA LYS A 45 7.75 -13.08 -11.57
C LYS A 45 9.19 -12.93 -11.11
N ASP A 46 9.69 -11.69 -11.04
CA ASP A 46 11.04 -11.40 -10.55
C ASP A 46 11.21 -11.83 -9.09
N LEU A 47 10.23 -11.56 -8.23
CA LEU A 47 10.22 -12.01 -6.84
C LEU A 47 10.29 -13.54 -6.73
N HIS A 48 9.51 -14.25 -7.55
CA HIS A 48 9.55 -15.72 -7.59
C HIS A 48 10.90 -16.25 -8.09
N LEU A 49 11.44 -15.70 -9.17
CA LEU A 49 12.73 -16.10 -9.73
C LEU A 49 13.88 -15.88 -8.73
N LYS A 50 13.81 -14.80 -7.94
CA LYS A 50 14.80 -14.49 -6.89
C LYS A 50 14.54 -15.21 -5.57
N ASN A 51 13.50 -16.05 -5.48
CA ASN A 51 13.10 -16.75 -4.27
C ASN A 51 12.90 -15.81 -3.06
N ILE A 52 12.33 -14.62 -3.32
CA ILE A 52 12.00 -13.66 -2.26
C ILE A 52 10.77 -14.15 -1.49
N LYS A 53 10.91 -14.27 -0.17
CA LYS A 53 9.86 -14.79 0.71
C LYS A 53 9.10 -13.72 1.50
N TRP A 54 9.73 -12.56 1.70
CA TRP A 54 9.21 -11.48 2.53
C TRP A 54 9.37 -10.14 1.84
N ILE A 55 8.31 -9.33 1.87
CA ILE A 55 8.29 -7.97 1.33
C ILE A 55 8.02 -7.02 2.51
N ASN A 56 8.89 -6.03 2.69
CA ASN A 56 8.68 -4.95 3.65
C ASN A 56 8.09 -3.75 2.91
N ILE A 57 6.89 -3.33 3.31
CA ILE A 57 6.16 -2.22 2.72
C ILE A 57 6.14 -1.07 3.72
N PHE A 58 6.43 0.15 3.24
CA PHE A 58 6.44 1.35 4.07
C PHE A 58 6.10 2.59 3.26
N ALA A 59 5.70 3.67 3.95
CA ALA A 59 5.48 4.98 3.36
C ALA A 59 6.80 5.76 3.28
N VAL A 60 7.05 6.40 2.13
CA VAL A 60 8.32 7.09 1.81
C VAL A 60 8.59 8.33 2.67
N ASP A 61 7.56 8.89 3.29
CA ASP A 61 7.61 10.11 4.10
C ASP A 61 8.17 9.89 5.52
N ASN A 62 8.29 8.64 5.97
CA ASN A 62 8.86 8.34 7.29
C ASN A 62 10.40 8.30 7.23
N VAL A 63 11.03 9.42 7.61
CA VAL A 63 12.50 9.57 7.66
C VAL A 63 13.19 8.64 8.67
N LEU A 64 12.45 8.13 9.67
CA LEU A 64 12.97 7.20 10.67
C LEU A 64 12.71 5.73 10.29
N GLN A 65 12.17 5.48 9.10
CA GLN A 65 11.82 4.14 8.69
C GLN A 65 13.05 3.24 8.64
N ARG A 66 13.00 2.18 9.46
CA ARG A 66 13.99 1.10 9.42
C ARG A 66 13.60 0.12 8.32
N ILE A 67 14.11 0.37 7.11
CA ILE A 67 13.89 -0.47 5.92
C ILE A 67 14.43 -1.88 6.21
N ALA A 68 13.61 -2.89 5.92
CA ALA A 68 13.95 -4.30 6.12
C ALA A 68 14.45 -4.64 7.56
N ASP A 69 13.86 -4.00 8.58
CA ASP A 69 14.19 -4.21 9.99
C ASP A 69 14.14 -5.70 10.40
N PRO A 70 15.29 -6.34 10.71
CA PRO A 70 15.36 -7.76 11.00
C PRO A 70 14.57 -8.16 12.25
N ALA A 71 14.44 -7.27 13.24
CA ALA A 71 13.67 -7.56 14.44
C ALA A 71 12.18 -7.73 14.12
N PHE A 72 11.65 -6.86 13.25
CA PHE A 72 10.26 -6.92 12.82
C PHE A 72 9.98 -8.12 11.91
N ILE A 73 10.84 -8.36 10.91
CA ILE A 73 10.69 -9.51 10.00
C ILE A 73 10.85 -10.82 10.79
N GLY A 74 11.85 -10.90 11.68
CA GLY A 74 12.09 -12.06 12.53
C GLY A 74 10.93 -12.36 13.47
N ALA A 75 10.33 -11.34 14.10
CA ALA A 75 9.14 -11.52 14.93
C ALA A 75 7.95 -12.09 14.14
N THR A 76 7.75 -11.60 12.90
CA THR A 76 6.71 -12.12 11.99
C THR A 76 6.92 -13.61 11.68
N ILE A 77 8.16 -13.99 11.34
CA ILE A 77 8.53 -15.37 11.01
C ILE A 77 8.36 -16.29 12.24
N LEU A 78 8.91 -15.90 13.38
CA LEU A 78 8.87 -16.69 14.62
C LEU A 78 7.46 -16.85 15.16
N GLY A 79 6.59 -15.84 14.95
CA GLY A 79 5.17 -15.90 15.28
C GLY A 79 4.33 -16.73 14.31
N ASN A 80 4.92 -17.27 13.23
CA ASN A 80 4.22 -17.99 12.17
C ASN A 80 3.06 -17.20 11.56
N TYR A 81 3.24 -15.88 11.39
CA TYR A 81 2.24 -14.99 10.80
C TYR A 81 2.48 -14.81 9.30
N GLN A 82 1.40 -14.72 8.52
CA GLN A 82 1.49 -14.48 7.07
C GLN A 82 1.79 -13.01 6.73
N SER A 83 1.40 -12.10 7.62
CA SER A 83 1.65 -10.66 7.52
C SER A 83 1.75 -10.06 8.91
N ALA A 84 2.41 -8.91 9.00
CA ALA A 84 2.47 -8.12 10.22
C ALA A 84 2.52 -6.64 9.87
N SER A 85 2.16 -5.80 10.84
CA SER A 85 2.24 -4.35 10.71
C SER A 85 3.00 -3.76 11.89
N LYS A 86 3.83 -2.76 11.60
CA LYS A 86 4.61 -2.04 12.61
C LYS A 86 3.80 -0.82 13.05
N VAL A 87 3.53 -0.73 14.35
CA VAL A 87 2.73 0.34 14.94
C VAL A 87 3.53 1.14 15.95
N VAL A 88 3.09 2.37 16.16
CA VAL A 88 3.44 3.18 17.33
C VAL A 88 2.21 3.33 18.22
N ARG A 89 2.43 3.61 19.50
CA ARG A 89 1.34 3.85 20.43
C ARG A 89 0.67 5.18 20.06
N LYS A 90 -0.63 5.13 19.74
CA LYS A 90 -1.47 6.33 19.70
C LYS A 90 -1.59 6.90 21.11
N VAL A 91 -1.30 8.20 21.26
CA VAL A 91 -1.28 8.86 22.58
C VAL A 91 -2.47 9.79 22.80
N GLU A 92 -3.06 10.31 21.72
CA GLU A 92 -4.19 11.25 21.80
C GLU A 92 -5.36 10.79 20.90
N PRO A 93 -6.62 10.88 21.35
CA PRO A 93 -7.77 10.44 20.55
C PRO A 93 -7.87 11.09 19.16
N MET A 94 -7.50 12.37 19.07
CA MET A 94 -7.63 13.19 17.87
C MET A 94 -6.49 13.04 16.86
N GLU A 95 -5.49 12.21 17.15
CA GLU A 95 -4.40 11.92 16.21
C GLU A 95 -4.95 11.21 14.95
N LYS A 96 -4.67 11.80 13.79
CA LYS A 96 -5.13 11.33 12.47
C LYS A 96 -4.28 10.16 11.96
N MET A 97 -4.43 9.01 12.62
CA MET A 97 -3.79 7.76 12.24
C MET A 97 -4.81 6.62 12.21
N GLY A 98 -4.54 5.62 11.36
CA GLY A 98 -5.28 4.36 11.39
C GLY A 98 -5.03 3.58 12.67
N LEU A 99 -6.00 2.76 13.06
CA LEU A 99 -5.88 1.80 14.16
C LEU A 99 -5.86 0.39 13.58
N LEU A 100 -5.03 -0.48 14.14
CA LEU A 100 -5.19 -1.91 13.95
C LEU A 100 -6.10 -2.42 15.07
N CYS A 101 -7.17 -3.09 14.67
CA CYS A 101 -8.16 -3.66 15.57
C CYS A 101 -8.66 -4.97 14.99
N LEU A 102 -9.52 -5.65 15.73
CA LEU A 102 -10.30 -6.76 15.19
C LEU A 102 -11.70 -6.24 14.86
N GLU A 103 -12.17 -6.54 13.66
CA GLU A 103 -13.56 -6.39 13.23
C GLU A 103 -14.10 -7.78 12.92
N ASP A 104 -15.16 -8.21 13.61
CA ASP A 104 -15.73 -9.56 13.49
C ASP A 104 -14.71 -10.70 13.66
N GLY A 105 -13.73 -10.50 14.55
CA GLY A 105 -12.67 -11.46 14.83
C GLY A 105 -11.57 -11.53 13.77
N LYS A 106 -11.57 -10.62 12.80
CA LYS A 106 -10.54 -10.51 11.76
C LYS A 106 -9.76 -9.21 11.91
N PRO A 107 -8.44 -9.22 11.65
CA PRO A 107 -7.66 -7.99 11.53
C PRO A 107 -8.18 -7.05 10.44
#